data_AF-A0A6F7VQK4-F1
#
_entry.id   AF-A0A6F7VQK4-F1
#
_cell.length_a   1.000
_cell.length_b   1.000
_cell.length_c   1.000
_cell.angle_alpha   90.00
_cell.angle_beta   90.00
_cell.angle_gamma   90.00
#
_symmetry.space_group_name_H-M   'P 1'
#
loop_
_entity.id
_entity.type
_entity.pdbx_description
1 polymer ?
#
loop_
_entity_poly.entity_id
_entity_poly.type
_entity_poly.pdbx_seq_one_letter_code
_entity_poly.pdbx_strand_id
1 'polypeptide(L)'
;MGRWAGRSLADVMAREPGEVDAWLGDPRSVPHGGESLHAFIMRIGGWLDTRPAEDHAKMVAVADPGVVRAALMYAIKAPPHCYWNVDIRPLSTVTLTGRAGEWRLRVDGV
;
A
#
# COMPACT_ATOMS: atom_id res chain seq x y z
N MET A 1 2.09 12.40 1.45
CA MET A 1 3.34 12.95 0.89
C MET A 1 3.78 14.28 1.51
N GLY A 2 3.17 14.77 2.61
CA GLY A 2 3.64 15.99 3.30
C GLY A 2 3.95 17.17 2.38
N ARG A 3 5.14 17.78 2.48
CA ARG A 3 5.55 18.92 1.63
C ARG A 3 5.73 18.58 0.14
N TRP A 4 5.85 17.30 -0.20
CA TRP A 4 5.91 16.84 -1.60
C TRP A 4 4.52 16.72 -2.24
N ALA A 5 3.43 16.86 -1.46
CA ALA A 5 2.08 16.80 -2.00
C ALA A 5 1.87 17.84 -3.13
N GLY A 6 1.23 17.40 -4.22
CA GLY A 6 0.98 18.23 -5.40
C GLY A 6 2.16 18.40 -6.35
N ARG A 7 3.33 17.80 -6.07
CA ARG A 7 4.50 17.81 -6.97
C ARG A 7 4.63 16.48 -7.70
N SER A 8 5.21 16.50 -8.90
CA SER A 8 5.59 15.27 -9.58
C SER A 8 6.81 14.64 -8.90
N LEU A 9 6.96 13.31 -9.01
CA LEU A 9 8.15 12.63 -8.50
C LEU A 9 9.44 13.18 -9.16
N ALA A 10 9.39 13.49 -10.46
CA ALA A 10 10.51 14.08 -11.18
C ALA A 10 10.93 15.44 -10.61
N ASP A 11 9.97 16.31 -10.26
CA ASP A 11 10.27 17.61 -9.65
C ASP A 11 10.93 17.48 -8.28
N VAL A 12 10.49 16.48 -7.49
CA VAL A 12 11.08 16.21 -6.17
C VAL A 12 12.47 15.63 -6.33
N MET A 13 12.67 14.65 -7.21
CA MET A 13 13.98 14.06 -7.50
C MET A 13 14.99 15.11 -7.97
N ALA A 14 14.56 16.09 -8.76
CA ALA A 14 15.41 17.18 -9.22
C ALA A 14 15.84 18.15 -8.10
N ARG A 15 15.04 18.29 -7.04
CA ARG A 15 15.26 19.24 -5.94
C ARG A 15 15.93 18.63 -4.72
N GLU A 16 15.50 17.43 -4.34
CA GLU A 16 15.85 16.77 -3.07
C GLU A 16 16.22 15.28 -3.32
N PRO A 17 17.18 14.94 -4.22
CA PRO A 17 17.42 13.55 -4.64
C PRO A 17 17.79 12.61 -3.48
N GLY A 18 18.67 13.05 -2.57
CA GLY A 18 19.09 12.22 -1.43
C GLY A 18 17.96 11.93 -0.44
N GLU A 19 16.95 12.80 -0.37
CA GLU A 19 15.76 12.52 0.43
C GLU A 19 14.81 11.53 -0.24
N VAL A 20 14.71 11.56 -1.58
CA VAL A 20 13.97 10.54 -2.33
C VAL A 20 14.64 9.18 -2.17
N ASP A 21 15.96 9.11 -2.26
CA ASP A 21 16.71 7.87 -2.05
C ASP A 21 16.51 7.31 -0.63
N ALA A 22 16.59 8.17 0.39
CA ALA A 22 16.29 7.77 1.77
C ALA A 22 14.85 7.24 1.92
N TRP A 23 13.89 7.87 1.25
CA TRP A 23 12.48 7.45 1.24
C TRP A 23 12.25 6.10 0.57
N LEU A 24 12.89 5.85 -0.58
CA LEU A 24 12.80 4.58 -1.28
C LEU A 24 13.51 3.46 -0.53
N GLY A 25 14.64 3.76 0.13
CA GLY A 25 15.48 2.80 0.83
C GLY A 25 15.00 2.41 2.23
N ASP A 26 14.36 3.31 2.96
CA ASP A 26 13.82 3.05 4.30
C ASP A 26 12.30 3.32 4.39
N PRO A 27 11.46 2.26 4.47
CA PRO A 27 10.01 2.38 4.63
C PRO A 27 9.55 3.14 5.89
N ARG A 28 10.41 3.39 6.87
CA ARG A 28 10.08 4.17 8.08
C ARG A 28 10.44 5.64 7.97
N SER A 29 11.24 6.02 6.98
CA SER A 29 11.63 7.40 6.78
C SER A 29 10.43 8.27 6.39
N VAL A 30 10.50 9.54 6.77
CA VAL A 30 9.47 10.56 6.49
C VAL A 30 10.10 11.87 6.03
N PRO A 31 11.05 11.87 5.09
CA PRO A 31 11.75 13.08 4.71
C PRO A 31 10.76 14.15 4.26
N HIS A 32 9.71 13.77 3.53
CA HIS A 32 8.62 14.64 3.09
C HIS A 32 7.71 15.19 4.21
N GLY A 33 7.88 14.81 5.48
CA GLY A 33 7.12 15.30 6.62
C GLY A 33 5.66 14.83 6.69
N GLY A 34 5.38 13.65 6.13
CA GLY A 34 4.05 13.03 6.11
C GLY A 34 4.02 11.72 6.88
N GLU A 35 3.10 10.83 6.50
CA GLU A 35 3.06 9.45 6.97
C GLU A 35 4.17 8.61 6.30
N SER A 36 4.85 7.73 7.07
CA SER A 36 5.82 6.78 6.50
C SER A 36 5.12 5.67 5.72
N LEU A 37 5.84 4.98 4.83
CA LEU A 37 5.29 3.84 4.11
C LEU A 37 4.83 2.74 5.08
N HIS A 38 5.61 2.48 6.14
CA HIS A 38 5.24 1.52 7.17
C HIS A 38 3.93 1.90 7.89
N ALA A 39 3.79 3.15 8.33
CA ALA A 39 2.57 3.63 8.98
C ALA A 39 1.36 3.56 8.03
N PHE A 40 1.56 3.91 6.76
CA PHE A 40 0.55 3.79 5.72
C PHE A 40 0.05 2.35 5.56
N ILE A 41 0.96 1.37 5.45
CA ILE A 41 0.62 -0.06 5.36
C ILE A 41 -0.19 -0.50 6.58
N MET A 42 0.24 -0.13 7.79
CA MET A 42 -0.45 -0.51 9.03
C MET A 42 -1.85 0.12 9.13
N ARG A 43 -2.01 1.37 8.70
CA ARG A 43 -3.31 2.05 8.69
C ARG A 43 -4.30 1.37 7.74
N ILE A 44 -3.86 1.03 6.53
CA ILE A 44 -4.70 0.30 5.57
C ILE A 44 -5.00 -1.11 6.09
N GLY A 45 -4.04 -1.78 6.70
CA GLY A 45 -4.23 -3.07 7.35
C GLY A 45 -5.27 -3.06 8.48
N GLY A 46 -5.20 -2.05 9.36
CA GLY A 46 -6.19 -1.86 10.41
C GLY A 46 -7.60 -1.63 9.86
N TRP A 47 -7.72 -0.88 8.76
CA TRP A 47 -9.00 -0.77 8.05
C TRP A 47 -9.46 -2.11 7.45
N LEU A 48 -8.55 -2.88 6.84
CA LEU A 48 -8.86 -4.19 6.27
C LEU A 48 -9.36 -5.17 7.34
N ASP A 49 -8.75 -5.17 8.53
CA ASP A 49 -9.15 -6.02 9.65
C ASP A 49 -10.50 -5.65 10.27
N THR A 50 -11.06 -4.48 9.93
CA THR A 50 -12.43 -4.12 10.34
C THR A 50 -13.51 -4.71 9.42
N ARG A 51 -13.11 -5.39 8.33
CA ARG A 51 -14.07 -6.00 7.41
C ARG A 51 -14.74 -7.21 8.09
N PRO A 52 -16.08 -7.35 8.00
CA PRO A 52 -16.81 -8.43 8.64
C PRO A 52 -16.38 -9.79 8.06
N ALA A 53 -16.31 -10.78 8.95
CA ALA A 53 -15.89 -12.14 8.66
C ALA A 53 -17.08 -13.11 8.53
N GLU A 54 -18.28 -12.59 8.26
CA GLU A 54 -19.49 -13.40 8.09
C GLU A 54 -19.36 -14.31 6.85
N ASP A 55 -19.94 -15.51 6.93
CA ASP A 55 -19.95 -16.45 5.81
C ASP A 55 -20.57 -15.78 4.58
N HIS A 56 -19.87 -15.87 3.44
CA HIS A 56 -20.24 -15.26 2.16
C HIS A 56 -20.25 -13.73 2.08
N ALA A 57 -19.74 -13.01 3.10
CA ALA A 57 -19.55 -11.56 2.98
C ALA A 57 -18.57 -11.24 1.84
N LYS A 58 -19.02 -10.46 0.86
CA LYS A 58 -18.21 -9.94 -0.25
C LYS A 58 -18.22 -8.43 -0.21
N MET A 59 -17.05 -7.82 -0.40
CA MET A 59 -16.91 -6.38 -0.49
C MET A 59 -16.03 -5.99 -1.67
N VAL A 60 -16.32 -4.84 -2.24
CA VAL A 60 -15.51 -4.19 -3.25
C VAL A 60 -15.08 -2.85 -2.70
N ALA A 61 -13.78 -2.58 -2.70
CA ALA A 61 -13.21 -1.28 -2.37
C ALA A 61 -12.57 -0.70 -3.63
N VAL A 62 -12.97 0.52 -3.98
CA VAL A 62 -12.35 1.30 -5.06
C VAL A 62 -11.33 2.23 -4.42
N ALA A 63 -10.07 2.08 -4.81
CA ALA A 63 -8.97 2.83 -4.20
C ALA A 63 -7.83 3.03 -5.19
N ASP A 64 -6.97 4.00 -4.89
CA ASP A 64 -5.75 4.25 -5.66
C ASP A 64 -4.79 3.05 -5.60
N PRO A 65 -3.92 2.87 -6.61
CA PRO A 65 -2.92 1.80 -6.67
C PRO A 65 -2.08 1.65 -5.41
N GLY A 66 -1.73 2.76 -4.75
CA GLY A 66 -0.96 2.73 -3.50
C GLY A 66 -1.69 2.08 -2.33
N VAL A 67 -3.01 2.29 -2.23
CA VAL A 67 -3.84 1.65 -1.20
C VAL A 67 -3.92 0.15 -1.45
N VAL A 68 -4.07 -0.27 -2.70
CA VAL A 68 -4.11 -1.70 -3.07
C VAL A 68 -2.79 -2.38 -2.73
N ARG A 69 -1.65 -1.76 -3.05
CA ARG A 69 -0.32 -2.26 -2.63
C ARG A 69 -0.20 -2.38 -1.12
N ALA A 70 -0.62 -1.35 -0.37
CA ALA A 70 -0.55 -1.36 1.09
C ALA A 70 -1.42 -2.49 1.70
N ALA A 71 -2.64 -2.65 1.20
CA ALA A 71 -3.53 -3.74 1.60
C ALA A 71 -2.89 -5.11 1.30
N LEU A 72 -2.27 -5.26 0.13
CA LEU A 72 -1.56 -6.48 -0.25
C LEU A 72 -0.39 -6.75 0.71
N MET A 73 0.49 -5.77 0.94
CA MET A 73 1.64 -5.93 1.84
C MET A 73 1.22 -6.39 3.22
N TYR A 74 0.17 -5.77 3.77
CA TYR A 74 -0.39 -6.16 5.06
C TYR A 74 -0.98 -7.58 5.03
N ALA A 75 -1.82 -7.88 4.03
CA ALA A 75 -2.56 -9.13 3.93
C ALA A 75 -1.67 -10.36 3.86
N ILE A 76 -0.61 -10.32 3.03
CA ILE A 76 0.31 -11.45 2.87
C ILE A 76 1.54 -11.36 3.78
N LYS A 77 1.57 -10.39 4.70
CA LYS A 77 2.69 -10.13 5.62
C LYS A 77 4.02 -9.95 4.87
N ALA A 78 3.97 -9.32 3.68
CA ALA A 78 5.16 -9.06 2.90
C ALA A 78 6.02 -7.97 3.57
N PRO A 79 7.36 -8.07 3.46
CA PRO A 79 8.24 -6.99 3.88
C PRO A 79 7.85 -5.66 3.21
N PRO A 80 7.85 -4.52 3.94
CA PRO A 80 7.39 -3.24 3.38
C PRO A 80 8.12 -2.77 2.11
N HIS A 81 9.37 -3.18 1.90
CA HIS A 81 10.13 -2.83 0.71
C HIS A 81 9.55 -3.48 -0.57
N CYS A 82 8.79 -4.57 -0.46
CA CYS A 82 8.11 -5.19 -1.60
C CYS A 82 7.01 -4.30 -2.19
N TYR A 83 6.59 -3.23 -1.48
CA TYR A 83 5.56 -2.29 -1.95
C TYR A 83 5.88 -1.74 -3.36
N TRP A 84 7.16 -1.41 -3.61
CA TRP A 84 7.61 -0.87 -4.90
C TRP A 84 7.64 -1.91 -6.02
N ASN A 85 7.64 -3.20 -5.69
CA ASN A 85 7.76 -4.31 -6.64
C ASN A 85 6.40 -4.82 -7.12
N VAL A 86 5.30 -4.23 -6.67
CA VAL A 86 3.95 -4.61 -7.06
C VAL A 86 3.43 -3.59 -8.06
N ASP A 87 3.16 -4.05 -9.28
CA ASP A 87 2.46 -3.24 -10.28
C ASP A 87 0.95 -3.46 -10.19
N ILE A 88 0.20 -2.36 -10.05
CA ILE A 88 -1.27 -2.36 -9.99
C ILE A 88 -1.75 -1.51 -11.15
N ARG A 89 -2.27 -2.18 -12.19
CA ARG A 89 -2.76 -1.49 -13.39
C ARG A 89 -4.07 -0.77 -13.12
N PRO A 90 -4.37 0.33 -13.83
CA PRO A 90 -5.68 0.97 -13.78
C PRO A 90 -6.80 -0.06 -14.04
N LEU A 91 -7.88 0.02 -13.26
CA LEU A 91 -9.05 -0.86 -13.36
C LEU A 91 -8.76 -2.37 -13.18
N SER A 92 -7.59 -2.73 -12.64
CA SER A 92 -7.30 -4.12 -12.26
C SER A 92 -7.92 -4.47 -10.90
N THR A 93 -8.11 -5.77 -10.66
CA THR A 93 -8.67 -6.30 -9.41
C THR A 93 -7.65 -7.13 -8.66
N VAL A 94 -7.61 -6.97 -7.33
CA VAL A 94 -6.87 -7.82 -6.40
C VAL A 94 -7.87 -8.41 -5.44
N THR A 95 -7.96 -9.75 -5.41
CA THR A 95 -8.90 -10.45 -4.54
C THR A 95 -8.20 -10.90 -3.27
N LEU A 96 -8.63 -10.40 -2.12
CA LEU A 96 -8.22 -10.88 -0.81
C LEU A 96 -9.35 -11.71 -0.19
N THR A 97 -8.98 -12.79 0.50
CA THR A 97 -9.93 -13.70 1.15
C THR A 97 -9.45 -14.03 2.56
N GLY A 98 -10.37 -14.41 3.43
CA GLY A 98 -10.08 -14.72 4.83
C GLY A 98 -10.73 -13.73 5.77
N ARG A 99 -10.08 -13.49 6.90
CA ARG A 99 -10.57 -12.67 8.02
C ARG A 99 -9.41 -11.88 8.62
N ALA A 100 -9.75 -10.98 9.55
CA ALA A 100 -8.77 -10.17 10.27
C ALA A 100 -7.56 -11.01 10.74
N GLY A 101 -6.35 -10.56 10.39
CA GLY A 101 -5.08 -11.23 10.72
C GLY A 101 -4.73 -12.51 9.91
N GLU A 102 -5.66 -13.06 9.14
CA GLU A 102 -5.51 -14.31 8.35
C GLU A 102 -5.96 -14.13 6.89
N TRP A 103 -5.53 -13.03 6.28
CA TRP A 103 -5.80 -12.74 4.88
C TRP A 103 -4.94 -13.58 3.94
N ARG A 104 -5.49 -13.85 2.75
CA ARG A 104 -4.84 -14.56 1.65
C ARG A 104 -5.09 -13.83 0.34
N LEU A 105 -4.04 -13.69 -0.46
CA LEU A 105 -4.18 -13.30 -1.86
C LEU A 105 -4.80 -14.47 -2.64
N ARG A 106 -5.91 -14.21 -3.33
CA ARG A 106 -6.44 -15.12 -4.34
C ARG A 106 -5.94 -14.67 -5.71
N VAL A 107 -5.29 -15.59 -6.41
CA VAL A 107 -4.96 -15.45 -7.82
C VAL A 107 -6.00 -16.26 -8.58
N ASP A 108 -6.89 -15.57 -9.28
CA ASP A 108 -7.85 -16.23 -10.15
C ASP A 108 -7.11 -16.63 -11.44
N GLY A 109 -7.31 -17.87 -11.88
CA GLY A 109 -6.80 -18.33 -13.18
C GLY A 109 -7.47 -17.58 -14.32
N VAL A 110 -6.75 -17.41 -15.43
CA VAL A 110 -7.33 -16.95 -16.70
C VAL A 110 -8.13 -18.08 -17.33
#